data_AF-R8BP09-F1
#
_entry.id   AF-R8BP09-F1
#
_cell.length_a   1.000
_cell.length_b   1.000
_cell.length_c   1.000
_cell.angle_alpha   90.00
_cell.angle_beta   90.00
_cell.angle_gamma   90.00
#
_symmetry.space_group_name_H-M   'P 1'
#
loop_
_entity.id
_entity.type
_entity.pdbx_description
1 polymer ?
#
loop_
_entity_poly.entity_id
_entity_poly.type
_entity_poly.pdbx_seq_one_letter_code
_entity_poly.pdbx_strand_id
1 'polypeptide(L)'
;MVQGPSSMESAEKIYSTVATSLKLADLSPSDQINELLTADESDIMGQAGFTLGLNVVVDGQTVPDAISIAGWLKDSDTLLPGKQWCERLFIVQGNLESSVMGFLVLAHRKKDIAKTFCGFMRQHFEAKAAAVERLLSLYGLAADTDDNAALLCIMDYVNDLWFYAPACCIATLWPKGYVGNFNEGNPWDGPCRGKANHMLDSALLWQQYNDRLSPSQTGVTEAFASDIAAFAAGLDDLPLFKANEQLVVWGPSDKGVTRQIASRSEEASGRKVAFFDIMEALGGMPALFASYGAFLSGP
;
A
#
# COMPACT_ATOMS: atom_id res chain seq x y z
N MET A 1 -1.71 9.84 -1.36
CA MET A 1 -0.37 9.46 -0.87
C MET A 1 -0.53 9.15 0.61
N VAL A 2 -0.11 7.98 1.10
CA VAL A 2 -0.12 7.61 2.53
C VAL A 2 0.91 8.47 3.27
N GLN A 3 0.60 9.76 3.37
CA GLN A 3 1.00 10.55 4.51
C GLN A 3 0.21 10.00 5.69
N GLY A 4 0.84 9.93 6.87
CA GLY A 4 0.12 9.62 8.09
C GLY A 4 -1.08 10.57 8.27
N PRO A 5 -1.96 10.29 9.24
CA PRO A 5 -3.14 11.13 9.46
C PRO A 5 -2.77 12.61 9.53
N SER A 6 -3.54 13.44 8.83
CA SER A 6 -3.38 14.89 8.82
C SER A 6 -3.75 15.50 10.17
N SER A 7 -3.10 16.60 10.54
CA SER A 7 -3.51 17.39 11.70
C SER A 7 -4.83 18.11 11.42
N MET A 8 -5.57 18.47 12.48
CA MET A 8 -6.73 19.36 12.38
C MET A 8 -6.41 20.66 11.63
N GLU A 9 -5.23 21.24 11.87
CA GLU A 9 -4.79 22.45 11.15
C GLU A 9 -4.64 22.22 9.64
N SER A 10 -4.11 21.06 9.24
CA SER A 10 -3.97 20.71 7.82
C SER A 10 -5.33 20.46 7.19
N ALA A 11 -6.23 19.78 7.90
CA ALA A 11 -7.61 19.57 7.47
C ALA A 11 -8.35 20.90 7.29
N GLU A 12 -8.18 21.85 8.21
CA GLU A 12 -8.79 23.18 8.14
C GLU A 12 -8.29 23.98 6.93
N LYS A 13 -7.00 23.89 6.60
CA LYS A 13 -6.43 24.50 5.39
C LYS A 13 -7.03 23.90 4.12
N ILE A 14 -7.22 22.58 4.09
CA ILE A 14 -7.87 21.92 2.97
C ILE A 14 -9.33 22.37 2.88
N TYR A 15 -10.08 22.35 3.98
CA TYR A 15 -11.46 22.82 4.05
C TYR A 15 -11.60 24.25 3.54
N SER A 16 -10.77 25.18 4.01
CA SER A 16 -10.75 26.57 3.56
C SER A 16 -10.50 26.69 2.05
N THR A 17 -9.63 25.84 1.49
CA THR A 17 -9.36 25.79 0.05
C THR A 17 -10.59 25.30 -0.73
N VAL A 18 -11.29 24.29 -0.21
CA VAL A 18 -12.55 23.78 -0.77
C VAL A 18 -13.62 24.86 -0.74
N ALA A 19 -13.85 25.46 0.43
CA ALA A 19 -14.84 26.51 0.61
C ALA A 19 -14.58 27.70 -0.32
N THR A 20 -13.32 28.08 -0.52
CA THR A 20 -12.95 29.14 -1.47
C THR A 20 -13.25 28.73 -2.91
N SER A 21 -12.87 27.51 -3.30
CA SER A 21 -13.07 27.00 -4.66
C SER A 21 -14.55 26.89 -5.04
N LEU A 22 -15.38 26.52 -4.06
CA LEU A 22 -16.85 26.42 -4.19
C LEU A 22 -17.56 27.75 -3.92
N LYS A 23 -16.83 28.85 -3.67
CA LYS A 23 -17.38 30.19 -3.35
C LYS A 23 -18.29 30.21 -2.11
N LEU A 24 -17.98 29.37 -1.13
CA LEU A 24 -18.66 29.24 0.14
C LEU A 24 -17.96 30.00 1.29
N ALA A 25 -16.72 30.49 1.07
CA ALA A 25 -15.88 31.06 2.12
C ALA A 25 -16.52 32.22 2.90
N ASP A 26 -17.40 32.99 2.27
CA ASP A 26 -18.08 34.15 2.89
C ASP A 26 -19.37 33.78 3.65
N LEU A 27 -19.81 32.52 3.57
CA LEU A 27 -21.01 32.02 4.23
C LEU A 27 -20.73 31.65 5.69
N SER A 28 -21.78 31.64 6.52
CA SER A 28 -21.68 31.08 7.87
C SER A 28 -21.43 29.57 7.79
N PRO A 29 -20.81 28.92 8.81
CA PRO A 29 -20.57 27.47 8.78
C PRO A 29 -21.83 26.63 8.53
N SER A 30 -22.99 27.04 9.06
CA SER A 30 -24.26 26.35 8.79
C SER A 30 -24.71 26.51 7.34
N ASP A 31 -24.52 27.69 6.75
CA ASP A 31 -24.89 27.94 5.36
C ASP A 31 -23.93 27.23 4.39
N GLN A 32 -22.63 27.17 4.73
CA GLN A 32 -21.65 26.37 3.98
C GLN A 32 -22.08 24.90 3.90
N ILE A 33 -22.48 24.32 5.04
CA ILE A 33 -22.95 22.93 5.09
C ILE A 33 -24.25 22.77 4.28
N ASN A 34 -25.21 23.69 4.42
CA ASN A 34 -26.46 23.61 3.67
C ASN A 34 -26.23 23.66 2.16
N GLU A 35 -25.38 24.58 1.68
CA GLU A 35 -25.01 24.66 0.27
C GLU A 35 -24.29 23.40 -0.22
N LEU A 36 -23.37 22.84 0.58
CA LEU A 36 -22.71 21.57 0.24
C LEU A 36 -23.71 20.40 0.14
N LEU A 37 -24.76 20.40 0.96
CA LEU A 37 -25.80 19.36 0.95
C LEU A 37 -26.79 19.51 -0.21
N THR A 38 -26.92 20.71 -0.79
CA THR A 38 -27.85 20.99 -1.90
C THR A 38 -27.17 21.19 -3.26
N ALA A 39 -25.84 21.33 -3.29
CA ALA A 39 -25.07 21.46 -4.51
C ALA A 39 -25.12 20.19 -5.37
N ASP A 40 -25.03 20.38 -6.69
CA ASP A 40 -24.91 19.27 -7.62
C ASP A 40 -23.54 18.58 -7.45
N GLU A 41 -23.55 17.25 -7.40
CA GLU A 41 -22.31 16.46 -7.23
C GLU A 41 -21.28 16.77 -8.32
N SER A 42 -21.72 17.02 -9.55
CA SER A 42 -20.83 17.35 -10.67
C SER A 42 -20.18 18.72 -10.52
N ASP A 43 -20.86 19.68 -9.88
CA ASP A 43 -20.29 20.99 -9.56
C ASP A 43 -19.23 20.89 -8.48
N ILE A 44 -19.49 20.11 -7.43
CA ILE A 44 -18.50 19.84 -6.38
C ILE A 44 -17.27 19.15 -6.99
N MET A 45 -17.48 18.09 -7.77
CA MET A 45 -16.40 17.34 -8.40
C MET A 45 -15.62 18.16 -9.42
N GLY A 46 -16.29 19.04 -10.17
CA GLY A 46 -15.65 19.89 -11.17
C GLY A 46 -14.82 21.04 -10.57
N GLN A 47 -15.24 21.57 -9.43
CA GLN A 47 -14.60 22.74 -8.80
C GLN A 47 -13.61 22.38 -7.68
N ALA A 48 -13.92 21.35 -6.90
CA ALA A 48 -13.12 20.90 -5.77
C ALA A 48 -12.14 19.78 -6.18
N GLY A 49 -12.60 18.85 -7.04
CA GLY A 49 -11.77 17.89 -7.79
C GLY A 49 -10.83 16.96 -7.02
N PHE A 50 -10.25 16.00 -7.74
CA PHE A 50 -9.26 15.01 -7.26
C PHE A 50 -7.96 15.62 -6.68
N THR A 51 -7.80 16.94 -6.76
CA THR A 51 -6.63 17.69 -6.27
C THR A 51 -6.62 17.88 -4.75
N LEU A 52 -7.73 17.64 -4.07
CA LEU A 52 -7.80 17.76 -2.63
C LEU A 52 -7.18 16.52 -2.00
N GLY A 53 -6.05 16.71 -1.33
CA GLY A 53 -5.39 15.67 -0.54
C GLY A 53 -6.17 15.31 0.72
N LEU A 54 -7.45 14.94 0.57
CA LEU A 54 -8.28 14.42 1.65
C LEU A 54 -7.59 13.19 2.24
N ASN A 55 -7.45 13.18 3.55
CA ASN A 55 -6.79 12.13 4.28
C ASN A 55 -7.48 11.94 5.63
N VAL A 56 -7.16 10.84 6.31
CA VAL A 56 -7.56 10.59 7.68
C VAL A 56 -7.05 11.74 8.57
N VAL A 57 -7.89 12.27 9.47
CA VAL A 57 -7.53 13.40 10.35
C VAL A 57 -7.40 12.92 11.79
N VAL A 58 -6.37 13.36 12.51
CA VAL A 58 -6.27 13.17 13.97
C VAL A 58 -7.27 14.12 14.65
N ASP A 59 -8.46 13.62 14.94
CA ASP A 59 -9.59 14.37 15.49
C ASP A 59 -9.75 14.21 17.02
N GLY A 60 -8.96 13.32 17.64
CA GLY A 60 -9.08 13.00 19.06
C GLY A 60 -10.32 12.18 19.43
N GLN A 61 -11.12 11.76 18.44
CA GLN A 61 -12.37 11.03 18.60
C GLN A 61 -12.33 9.70 17.83
N THR A 62 -12.34 9.77 16.50
CA THR A 62 -12.27 8.61 15.60
C THR A 62 -10.84 8.13 15.43
N VAL A 63 -9.90 9.09 15.36
CA VAL A 63 -8.45 8.88 15.24
C VAL A 63 -7.82 9.64 16.41
N PRO A 64 -7.61 8.95 17.56
CA PRO A 64 -7.24 9.62 18.79
C PRO A 64 -5.88 10.31 18.75
N ASP A 65 -4.94 9.79 17.95
CA ASP A 65 -3.57 10.30 17.86
C ASP A 65 -2.97 10.02 16.47
N ALA A 66 -1.84 10.65 16.17
CA ALA A 66 -1.02 10.36 15.01
C ALA A 66 -0.56 8.91 15.03
N ILE A 67 -1.18 8.12 14.16
CA ILE A 67 -0.92 6.69 14.05
C ILE A 67 0.41 6.45 13.32
N SER A 68 1.30 5.67 13.94
CA SER A 68 2.48 5.11 13.29
C SER A 68 2.68 3.65 13.67
N ILE A 69 3.30 2.88 12.78
CA ILE A 69 3.64 1.48 13.05
C ILE A 69 4.54 1.34 14.28
N ALA A 70 5.50 2.25 14.48
CA ALA A 70 6.32 2.27 15.68
C ALA A 70 5.49 2.52 16.95
N GLY A 71 4.49 3.41 16.88
CA GLY A 71 3.53 3.63 17.95
C GLY A 71 2.72 2.37 18.25
N TRP A 72 2.19 1.71 17.22
CA TRP A 72 1.43 0.48 17.37
C TRP A 72 2.23 -0.67 17.99
N LEU A 73 3.50 -0.84 17.59
CA LEU A 73 4.37 -1.85 18.20
C LEU A 73 4.61 -1.59 19.69
N LYS A 74 4.52 -0.33 20.14
CA LYS A 74 4.68 0.07 21.54
C LYS A 74 3.39 -0.06 22.36
N ASP A 75 2.25 0.35 21.80
CA ASP A 75 0.96 0.42 22.50
C ASP A 75 -0.24 0.17 21.56
N SER A 76 -0.29 -1.01 20.95
CA SER A 76 -1.39 -1.35 20.03
C SER A 76 -2.75 -1.46 20.71
N ASP A 77 -2.83 -1.78 22.00
CA ASP A 77 -4.12 -1.98 22.67
C ASP A 77 -4.87 -0.65 22.88
N THR A 78 -4.13 0.44 23.11
CA THR A 78 -4.69 1.79 23.20
C THR A 78 -4.87 2.43 21.82
N LEU A 79 -3.90 2.24 20.92
CA LEU A 79 -3.87 2.93 19.63
C LEU A 79 -4.67 2.22 18.52
N LEU A 80 -5.07 0.97 18.72
CA LEU A 80 -5.92 0.19 17.82
C LEU A 80 -7.14 -0.34 18.57
N PRO A 81 -8.11 0.52 18.94
CA PRO A 81 -9.31 0.09 19.67
C PRO A 81 -10.11 -1.00 18.94
N GLY A 82 -9.96 -1.08 17.61
CA GLY A 82 -10.52 -2.16 16.78
C GLY A 82 -10.19 -3.58 17.28
N LYS A 83 -9.02 -3.76 17.91
CA LYS A 83 -8.59 -5.05 18.47
C LYS A 83 -9.49 -5.58 19.59
N GLN A 84 -10.28 -4.72 20.22
CA GLN A 84 -11.15 -5.10 21.33
C GLN A 84 -12.38 -5.89 20.86
N TRP A 85 -12.80 -5.74 19.61
CA TRP A 85 -14.00 -6.39 19.06
C TRP A 85 -13.74 -7.20 17.79
N CYS A 86 -12.69 -6.88 17.04
CA CYS A 86 -12.30 -7.66 15.87
C CYS A 86 -11.23 -8.68 16.29
N GLU A 87 -11.62 -9.94 16.41
CA GLU A 87 -10.68 -11.00 16.83
C GLU A 87 -9.74 -11.46 15.72
N ARG A 88 -10.19 -11.33 14.46
CA ARG A 88 -9.58 -11.94 13.29
C ARG A 88 -9.34 -10.87 12.22
N LEU A 89 -8.10 -10.77 11.76
CA LEU A 89 -7.72 -9.85 10.69
C LEU A 89 -6.96 -10.60 9.62
N PHE A 90 -7.46 -10.56 8.39
CA PHE A 90 -6.78 -11.13 7.23
C PHE A 90 -6.40 -10.02 6.26
N ILE A 91 -5.10 -9.89 5.99
CA ILE A 91 -4.56 -8.90 5.06
C ILE A 91 -4.01 -9.62 3.83
N VAL A 92 -4.58 -9.33 2.67
CA VAL A 92 -4.12 -9.85 1.37
C VAL A 92 -3.43 -8.73 0.62
N GLN A 93 -2.32 -9.05 -0.07
CA GLN A 93 -1.57 -8.10 -0.88
C GLN A 93 -1.08 -8.73 -2.18
N GLY A 94 -1.20 -7.98 -3.28
CA GLY A 94 -0.54 -8.24 -4.56
C GLY A 94 0.99 -8.13 -4.51
N ASN A 95 1.65 -8.58 -5.58
CA ASN A 95 3.10 -8.42 -5.74
C ASN A 95 3.50 -7.10 -6.43
N LEU A 96 2.53 -6.25 -6.80
CA LEU A 96 2.75 -4.89 -7.32
C LEU A 96 1.57 -3.93 -6.99
N GLU A 97 1.14 -3.90 -5.73
CA GLU A 97 0.14 -2.95 -5.22
C GLU A 97 0.54 -1.49 -5.46
N SER A 98 1.84 -1.19 -5.44
CA SER A 98 2.40 0.13 -5.71
C SER A 98 2.22 0.61 -7.16
N SER A 99 1.68 -0.21 -8.07
CA SER A 99 1.32 0.21 -9.43
C SER A 99 0.44 1.47 -9.47
N VAL A 100 -0.47 1.62 -8.51
CA VAL A 100 -1.28 2.85 -8.37
C VAL A 100 -0.41 4.09 -8.14
N MET A 101 0.66 3.97 -7.36
CA MET A 101 1.62 5.04 -7.12
C MET A 101 2.46 5.33 -8.36
N GLY A 102 2.83 4.29 -9.10
CA GLY A 102 3.51 4.42 -10.39
C GLY A 102 2.74 5.31 -11.36
N PHE A 103 1.46 5.02 -11.55
CA PHE A 103 0.62 5.72 -12.53
C PHE A 103 0.15 7.09 -12.05
N LEU A 104 -0.27 7.22 -10.78
CA LEU A 104 -0.84 8.47 -10.28
C LEU A 104 0.21 9.48 -9.79
N VAL A 105 1.36 9.00 -9.29
CA VAL A 105 2.32 9.84 -8.57
C VAL A 105 3.66 9.93 -9.28
N LEU A 106 4.18 8.84 -9.84
CA LEU A 106 5.52 8.83 -10.42
C LEU A 106 5.57 9.02 -11.95
N ALA A 107 4.44 8.84 -12.65
CA ALA A 107 4.41 8.89 -14.11
C ALA A 107 5.00 10.18 -14.70
N HIS A 108 4.72 11.34 -14.07
CA HIS A 108 5.23 12.64 -14.50
C HIS A 108 6.72 12.88 -14.15
N ARG A 109 7.30 12.03 -13.29
CA ARG A 109 8.71 12.10 -12.84
C ARG A 109 9.61 11.06 -13.49
N LYS A 110 9.11 10.38 -14.52
CA LYS A 110 9.77 9.24 -15.15
C LYS A 110 11.14 9.57 -15.76
N LYS A 111 11.30 10.77 -16.32
CA LYS A 111 12.55 11.18 -16.95
C LYS A 111 13.69 11.23 -15.93
N ASP A 112 14.79 10.54 -16.21
CA ASP A 112 15.99 10.47 -15.35
C ASP A 112 15.67 9.98 -13.93
N ILE A 113 14.62 9.16 -13.76
CA ILE A 113 14.09 8.79 -12.45
C ILE A 113 15.10 7.95 -11.66
N ALA A 114 15.85 7.08 -12.35
CA ALA A 114 16.87 6.23 -11.74
C ALA A 114 17.96 7.08 -11.09
N LYS A 115 18.53 8.02 -11.87
CA LYS A 115 19.56 8.95 -11.41
C LYS A 115 19.07 9.78 -10.23
N THR A 116 17.87 10.32 -10.34
CA THR A 116 17.27 11.20 -9.31
C THR A 116 17.02 10.44 -8.02
N PHE A 117 16.40 9.26 -8.09
CA PHE A 117 16.10 8.43 -6.94
C PHE A 117 17.37 7.92 -6.25
N CYS A 118 18.32 7.37 -7.01
CA CYS A 118 19.58 6.87 -6.45
C CYS A 118 20.41 8.00 -5.81
N GLY A 119 20.48 9.17 -6.46
CA GLY A 119 21.14 10.34 -5.91
C GLY A 119 20.50 10.81 -4.61
N PHE A 120 19.17 10.91 -4.60
CA PHE A 120 18.40 11.28 -3.42
C PHE A 120 18.64 10.32 -2.25
N MET A 121 18.52 9.00 -2.47
CA MET A 121 18.67 8.01 -1.39
C MET A 121 20.08 8.03 -0.77
N ARG A 122 21.13 8.18 -1.59
CA ARG A 122 22.51 8.31 -1.12
C ARG A 122 22.72 9.57 -0.29
N GLN A 123 22.17 10.69 -0.73
CA GLN A 123 22.25 11.96 -0.01
C GLN A 123 21.47 11.91 1.30
N HIS A 124 20.23 11.41 1.27
CA HIS A 124 19.34 11.39 2.43
C HIS A 124 19.86 10.47 3.55
N PHE A 125 20.53 9.38 3.18
CA PHE A 125 21.07 8.39 4.10
C PHE A 125 22.61 8.31 4.02
N GLU A 126 23.29 9.45 3.87
CA GLU A 126 24.75 9.52 3.71
C GLU A 126 25.49 8.80 4.85
N ALA A 127 25.05 8.98 6.10
CA ALA A 127 25.61 8.32 7.27
C ALA A 127 25.40 6.78 7.29
N LYS A 128 24.61 6.24 6.35
CA LYS A 128 24.23 4.83 6.23
C LYS A 128 24.49 4.29 4.81
N ALA A 129 25.50 4.82 4.12
CA ALA A 129 25.81 4.51 2.72
C ALA A 129 25.80 3.01 2.37
N ALA A 130 26.40 2.15 3.21
CA ALA A 130 26.43 0.70 2.96
C ALA A 130 25.02 0.06 2.92
N ALA A 131 24.10 0.53 3.76
CA ALA A 131 22.71 0.05 3.77
C ALA A 131 21.93 0.58 2.55
N VAL A 132 22.22 1.80 2.10
CA VAL A 132 21.65 2.38 0.88
C VAL A 132 22.07 1.58 -0.35
N GLU A 133 23.35 1.25 -0.50
CA GLU A 133 23.80 0.47 -1.67
C GLU A 133 23.20 -0.95 -1.66
N ARG A 134 23.03 -1.56 -0.49
CA ARG A 134 22.29 -2.82 -0.36
C ARG A 134 20.84 -2.68 -0.81
N LEU A 135 20.17 -1.57 -0.44
CA LEU A 135 18.80 -1.30 -0.87
C LEU A 135 18.72 -1.14 -2.38
N LEU A 136 19.54 -0.29 -2.97
CA LEU A 136 19.54 -0.03 -4.41
C LEU A 136 19.84 -1.32 -5.19
N SER A 137 20.82 -2.10 -4.72
CA SER A 137 21.16 -3.40 -5.30
C SER A 137 20.01 -4.42 -5.20
N LEU A 138 19.31 -4.49 -4.06
CA LEU A 138 18.18 -5.41 -3.86
C LEU A 138 17.07 -5.20 -4.91
N TYR A 139 16.87 -3.96 -5.36
CA TYR A 139 15.87 -3.62 -6.38
C TYR A 139 16.46 -3.44 -7.78
N GLY A 140 17.75 -3.71 -7.99
CA GLY A 140 18.41 -3.57 -9.28
C GLY A 140 18.46 -2.13 -9.80
N LEU A 141 18.56 -1.14 -8.90
CA LEU A 141 18.62 0.27 -9.24
C LEU A 141 20.07 0.76 -9.33
N ALA A 142 20.44 1.28 -10.50
CA ALA A 142 21.66 2.03 -10.75
C ALA A 142 21.31 3.38 -11.38
N ALA A 143 22.25 4.35 -11.36
CA ALA A 143 21.97 5.70 -11.86
C ALA A 143 21.73 5.76 -13.38
N ASP A 144 22.13 4.72 -14.10
CA ASP A 144 22.03 4.52 -15.55
C ASP A 144 20.97 3.47 -15.95
N THR A 145 20.17 2.98 -14.99
CA THR A 145 19.02 2.11 -15.30
C THR A 145 18.02 2.83 -16.19
N ASP A 146 17.55 2.19 -17.26
CA ASP A 146 16.51 2.74 -18.15
C ASP A 146 15.29 3.21 -17.35
N ASP A 147 14.72 4.35 -17.72
CA ASP A 147 13.63 4.99 -16.97
C ASP A 147 12.39 4.09 -16.83
N ASN A 148 12.08 3.24 -17.81
CA ASN A 148 10.97 2.29 -17.69
C ASN A 148 11.27 1.21 -16.64
N ALA A 149 12.47 0.63 -16.72
CA ALA A 149 12.91 -0.39 -15.79
C ALA A 149 13.06 0.19 -14.37
N ALA A 150 13.64 1.37 -14.24
CA ALA A 150 13.82 2.07 -12.98
C ALA A 150 12.48 2.40 -12.32
N LEU A 151 11.48 2.83 -13.09
CA LEU A 151 10.13 3.05 -12.55
C LEU A 151 9.54 1.75 -11.97
N LEU A 152 9.69 0.61 -12.66
CA LEU A 152 9.25 -0.69 -12.14
C LEU A 152 10.02 -1.11 -10.88
N CYS A 153 11.33 -0.91 -10.84
CA CYS A 153 12.16 -1.20 -9.67
C CYS A 153 11.81 -0.32 -8.47
N ILE A 154 11.54 0.97 -8.69
CA ILE A 154 11.06 1.89 -7.65
C ILE A 154 9.67 1.47 -7.17
N MET A 155 8.77 1.06 -8.07
CA MET A 155 7.47 0.51 -7.67
C MET A 155 7.64 -0.75 -6.82
N ASP A 156 8.50 -1.69 -7.19
CA ASP A 156 8.80 -2.87 -6.36
C ASP A 156 9.28 -2.46 -4.95
N TYR A 157 10.16 -1.45 -4.84
CA TYR A 157 10.58 -0.89 -3.54
C TYR A 157 9.42 -0.28 -2.74
N VAL A 158 8.58 0.51 -3.41
CA VAL A 158 7.40 1.12 -2.79
C VAL A 158 6.38 0.06 -2.38
N ASN A 159 6.27 -1.05 -3.13
CA ASN A 159 5.41 -2.17 -2.77
C ASN A 159 5.81 -2.74 -1.41
N ASP A 160 7.10 -3.00 -1.23
CA ASP A 160 7.59 -3.56 0.02
C ASP A 160 7.48 -2.55 1.19
N LEU A 161 7.73 -1.27 0.93
CA LEU A 161 7.64 -0.20 1.95
C LEU A 161 6.20 0.15 2.36
N TRP A 162 5.30 0.36 1.39
CA TRP A 162 3.97 0.93 1.65
C TRP A 162 2.89 -0.11 1.86
N PHE A 163 3.09 -1.33 1.35
CA PHE A 163 2.05 -2.35 1.31
C PHE A 163 2.49 -3.57 2.12
N TYR A 164 3.59 -4.20 1.72
CA TYR A 164 3.95 -5.50 2.29
C TYR A 164 4.46 -5.43 3.74
N ALA A 165 5.44 -4.57 4.03
CA ALA A 165 5.98 -4.47 5.38
C ALA A 165 4.94 -3.97 6.42
N PRO A 166 4.09 -2.96 6.10
CA PRO A 166 2.94 -2.62 6.92
C PRO A 166 1.97 -3.79 7.15
N ALA A 167 1.61 -4.53 6.11
CA ALA A 167 0.70 -5.68 6.24
C ALA A 167 1.25 -6.74 7.20
N CYS A 168 2.54 -7.08 7.07
CA CYS A 168 3.21 -8.01 7.97
C CYS A 168 3.19 -7.49 9.41
N CYS A 169 3.54 -6.22 9.61
CA CYS A 169 3.57 -5.63 10.94
C CYS A 169 2.18 -5.58 11.56
N ILE A 170 1.14 -5.19 10.82
CA ILE A 170 -0.23 -5.08 11.36
C ILE A 170 -0.75 -6.46 11.75
N ALA A 171 -0.48 -7.50 10.95
CA ALA A 171 -0.92 -8.85 11.24
C ALA A 171 -0.35 -9.39 12.56
N THR A 172 0.88 -9.02 12.96
CA THR A 172 1.44 -9.47 14.25
C THR A 172 0.77 -8.81 15.45
N LEU A 173 0.19 -7.63 15.27
CA LEU A 173 -0.50 -6.89 16.33
C LEU A 173 -1.86 -7.49 16.69
N TRP A 174 -2.50 -8.22 15.77
CA TRP A 174 -3.84 -8.75 15.96
C TRP A 174 -3.86 -10.02 16.81
N PRO A 175 -4.93 -10.31 17.58
CA PRO A 175 -5.06 -11.59 18.29
C PRO A 175 -4.93 -12.80 17.36
N LYS A 176 -5.67 -12.80 16.25
CA LYS A 176 -5.54 -13.76 15.14
C LYS A 176 -5.31 -12.98 13.84
N GLY A 177 -4.05 -12.75 13.50
CA GLY A 177 -3.64 -12.09 12.26
C GLY A 177 -3.19 -13.10 11.21
N TYR A 178 -3.62 -12.88 9.98
CA TYR A 178 -3.35 -13.71 8.81
C TYR A 178 -2.83 -12.82 7.68
N VAL A 179 -1.89 -13.34 6.89
CA VAL A 179 -1.36 -12.66 5.70
C VAL A 179 -1.52 -13.58 4.49
N GLY A 180 -1.90 -13.00 3.37
CA GLY A 180 -2.03 -13.69 2.09
C GLY A 180 -1.27 -12.93 0.99
N ASN A 181 -0.47 -13.65 0.20
CA ASN A 181 0.22 -13.11 -0.95
C ASN A 181 -0.52 -13.53 -2.22
N PHE A 182 -1.17 -12.57 -2.88
CA PHE A 182 -1.75 -12.78 -4.19
C PHE A 182 -0.68 -12.50 -5.25
N ASN A 183 -0.27 -13.54 -5.97
CA ASN A 183 0.82 -13.49 -6.94
C ASN A 183 0.37 -13.80 -8.37
N GLU A 184 -0.93 -14.06 -8.60
CA GLU A 184 -1.44 -14.28 -9.95
C GLU A 184 -1.32 -13.01 -10.79
N GLY A 185 -0.68 -13.15 -11.96
CA GLY A 185 -0.33 -12.02 -12.79
C GLY A 185 -1.51 -11.49 -13.58
N ASN A 186 -1.52 -10.18 -13.83
CA ASN A 186 -2.45 -9.56 -14.76
C ASN A 186 -2.30 -10.20 -16.16
N PRO A 187 -3.38 -10.80 -16.72
CA PRO A 187 -3.31 -11.48 -18.02
C PRO A 187 -3.33 -10.51 -19.21
N TRP A 188 -3.71 -9.25 -19.00
CA TRP A 188 -3.91 -8.27 -20.05
C TRP A 188 -2.61 -7.57 -20.43
N ASP A 189 -2.53 -7.16 -21.70
CA ASP A 189 -1.41 -6.37 -22.20
C ASP A 189 -1.33 -5.01 -21.52
N GLY A 190 -0.13 -4.66 -21.08
CA GLY A 190 0.15 -3.38 -20.46
C GLY A 190 1.38 -3.41 -19.55
N PRO A 191 1.70 -2.29 -18.89
CA PRO A 191 2.89 -2.16 -18.05
C PRO A 191 2.93 -3.12 -16.86
N CYS A 192 1.76 -3.64 -16.44
CA CYS A 192 1.64 -4.55 -15.30
C CYS A 192 1.40 -6.01 -15.70
N ARG A 193 1.48 -6.36 -17.00
CA ARG A 193 1.28 -7.75 -17.45
C ARG A 193 2.16 -8.71 -16.65
N GLY A 194 1.57 -9.79 -16.16
CA GLY A 194 2.25 -10.81 -15.34
C GLY A 194 2.54 -10.41 -13.90
N LYS A 195 2.13 -9.21 -13.46
CA LYS A 195 2.21 -8.77 -12.06
C LYS A 195 0.81 -8.63 -11.46
N ALA A 196 0.67 -8.97 -10.18
CA ALA A 196 -0.54 -8.72 -9.40
C ALA A 196 -0.59 -7.24 -9.00
N ASN A 197 -1.05 -6.41 -9.93
CA ASN A 197 -1.19 -4.98 -9.73
C ASN A 197 -2.38 -4.62 -8.83
N HIS A 198 -2.41 -3.37 -8.39
CA HIS A 198 -3.45 -2.83 -7.52
C HIS A 198 -4.85 -3.12 -8.08
N MET A 199 -5.75 -3.57 -7.21
CA MET A 199 -7.15 -3.94 -7.49
C MET A 199 -7.35 -5.20 -8.34
N LEU A 200 -6.29 -5.88 -8.81
CA LEU A 200 -6.45 -7.12 -9.57
C LEU A 200 -7.07 -8.21 -8.69
N ASP A 201 -6.54 -8.38 -7.48
CA ASP A 201 -7.07 -9.30 -6.48
C ASP A 201 -8.56 -9.04 -6.20
N SER A 202 -8.98 -7.79 -6.09
CA SER A 202 -10.36 -7.38 -5.87
C SER A 202 -11.27 -7.81 -7.03
N ALA A 203 -10.84 -7.61 -8.28
CA ALA A 203 -11.62 -8.07 -9.43
C ALA A 203 -11.77 -9.60 -9.45
N LEU A 204 -10.67 -10.30 -9.18
CA LEU A 204 -10.60 -11.76 -9.25
C LEU A 204 -11.25 -12.46 -8.05
N LEU A 205 -11.29 -11.83 -6.89
CA LEU A 205 -12.06 -12.28 -5.71
C LEU A 205 -13.53 -12.51 -6.10
N TRP A 206 -14.12 -11.57 -6.82
CA TRP A 206 -15.51 -11.61 -7.26
C TRP A 206 -15.74 -12.47 -8.51
N GLN A 207 -14.75 -13.27 -8.91
CA GLN A 207 -14.82 -14.14 -10.09
C GLN A 207 -15.12 -13.37 -11.38
N GLN A 208 -14.72 -12.09 -11.44
CA GLN A 208 -14.85 -11.31 -12.66
C GLN A 208 -13.90 -11.85 -13.72
N TYR A 209 -14.34 -11.81 -14.98
CA TYR A 209 -13.53 -12.17 -16.15
C TYR A 209 -13.10 -13.64 -16.23
N ASN A 210 -13.76 -14.58 -15.53
CA ASN A 210 -13.46 -16.01 -15.64
C ASN A 210 -13.49 -16.53 -17.10
N ASP A 211 -14.27 -15.91 -17.98
CA ASP A 211 -14.32 -16.18 -19.44
C ASP A 211 -13.05 -15.73 -20.20
N ARG A 212 -12.23 -14.89 -19.58
CA ARG A 212 -10.98 -14.33 -20.13
C ARG A 212 -9.72 -14.89 -19.50
N LEU A 213 -9.86 -15.64 -18.40
CA LEU A 213 -8.75 -16.29 -17.72
C LEU A 213 -8.45 -17.64 -18.37
N SER A 214 -7.19 -18.04 -18.36
CA SER A 214 -6.86 -19.44 -18.66
C SER A 214 -7.35 -20.37 -17.55
N PRO A 215 -7.56 -21.68 -17.81
CA PRO A 215 -8.04 -22.61 -16.79
C PRO A 215 -7.17 -22.65 -15.51
N SER A 216 -5.85 -22.47 -15.64
CA SER A 216 -4.94 -22.45 -14.49
C SER A 216 -5.11 -21.18 -13.65
N GLN A 217 -5.37 -20.05 -14.31
CA GLN A 217 -5.67 -18.78 -13.64
C GLN A 217 -7.02 -18.83 -12.94
N THR A 218 -8.05 -19.36 -13.60
CA THR A 218 -9.36 -19.60 -12.97
C THR A 218 -9.22 -20.45 -11.70
N GLY A 219 -8.40 -21.50 -11.74
CA GLY A 219 -8.14 -22.31 -10.54
C GLY A 219 -7.52 -21.51 -9.38
N VAL A 220 -6.62 -20.56 -9.68
CA VAL A 220 -6.05 -19.67 -8.65
C VAL A 220 -7.13 -18.74 -8.09
N THR A 221 -7.94 -18.13 -8.95
CA THR A 221 -8.98 -17.18 -8.52
C THR A 221 -10.10 -17.84 -7.72
N GLU A 222 -10.47 -19.07 -8.08
CA GLU A 222 -11.42 -19.88 -7.32
C GLU A 222 -10.88 -20.27 -5.94
N ALA A 223 -9.61 -20.70 -5.87
CA ALA A 223 -8.96 -21.01 -4.60
C ALA A 223 -8.86 -19.78 -3.69
N PHE A 224 -8.45 -18.63 -4.26
CA PHE A 224 -8.40 -17.36 -3.55
C PHE A 224 -9.75 -16.94 -2.99
N ALA A 225 -10.80 -16.90 -3.83
CA ALA A 225 -12.13 -16.53 -3.39
C ALA A 225 -12.70 -17.50 -2.35
N SER A 226 -12.41 -18.80 -2.48
CA SER A 226 -12.82 -19.81 -1.51
C SER A 226 -12.19 -19.58 -0.14
N ASP A 227 -10.90 -19.27 -0.08
CA ASP A 227 -10.22 -18.95 1.19
C ASP A 227 -10.81 -17.70 1.86
N ILE A 228 -11.11 -16.65 1.07
CA ILE A 228 -11.70 -15.42 1.59
C ILE A 228 -13.11 -15.68 2.12
N ALA A 229 -13.93 -16.44 1.39
CA ALA A 229 -15.26 -16.85 1.83
C ALA A 229 -15.20 -17.73 3.09
N ALA A 230 -14.27 -18.68 3.14
CA ALA A 230 -14.06 -19.54 4.30
C ALA A 230 -13.63 -18.72 5.52
N PHE A 231 -12.73 -17.75 5.34
CA PHE A 231 -12.32 -16.84 6.42
C PHE A 231 -13.50 -16.06 6.99
N ALA A 232 -14.32 -15.47 6.11
CA ALA A 232 -15.52 -14.73 6.51
C ALA A 232 -16.55 -15.61 7.23
N ALA A 233 -16.69 -16.88 6.82
CA ALA A 233 -17.57 -17.86 7.47
C ALA A 233 -16.96 -18.48 8.75
N GLY A 234 -15.68 -18.22 9.03
CA GLY A 234 -14.94 -18.86 10.11
C GLY A 234 -14.64 -20.34 9.92
N LEU A 235 -14.58 -20.78 8.66
CA LEU A 235 -14.36 -22.17 8.23
C LEU A 235 -13.00 -22.39 7.55
N ASP A 236 -12.13 -21.38 7.55
CA ASP A 236 -10.81 -21.44 6.96
C ASP A 236 -9.82 -22.32 7.74
N ASP A 237 -8.75 -22.71 7.05
CA ASP A 237 -7.58 -23.40 7.58
C ASP A 237 -6.30 -22.52 7.49
N LEU A 238 -6.48 -21.20 7.46
CA LEU A 238 -5.38 -20.26 7.20
C LEU A 238 -4.34 -20.30 8.34
N PRO A 239 -3.03 -20.26 8.01
CA PRO A 239 -1.99 -20.23 9.03
C PRO A 239 -1.95 -18.87 9.74
N LEU A 240 -1.79 -18.88 11.05
CA LEU A 240 -1.54 -17.65 11.81
C LEU A 240 -0.19 -17.06 11.41
N PHE A 241 -0.19 -15.76 11.09
CA PHE A 241 1.02 -15.08 10.63
C PHE A 241 2.09 -14.92 11.72
N LYS A 242 1.77 -15.10 13.01
CA LYS A 242 2.66 -14.74 14.14
C LYS A 242 4.01 -15.48 14.16
N ALA A 243 4.24 -16.38 15.13
CA ALA A 243 5.59 -16.84 15.49
C ALA A 243 6.36 -17.54 14.35
N ASN A 244 5.65 -18.05 13.34
CA ASN A 244 6.25 -18.76 12.22
C ASN A 244 6.24 -17.97 10.90
N GLU A 245 5.68 -16.75 10.90
CA GLU A 245 5.53 -15.90 9.70
C GLU A 245 4.91 -16.64 8.51
N GLN A 246 4.01 -17.59 8.80
CA GLN A 246 3.34 -18.40 7.79
C GLN A 246 2.21 -17.61 7.15
N LEU A 247 2.08 -17.75 5.85
CA LEU A 247 1.11 -17.06 5.02
C LEU A 247 0.59 -18.01 3.93
N VAL A 248 -0.57 -17.68 3.37
CA VAL A 248 -1.08 -18.35 2.17
C VAL A 248 -0.59 -17.60 0.93
N VAL A 249 -0.25 -18.34 -0.11
CA VAL A 249 0.17 -17.82 -1.42
C VAL A 249 -0.77 -18.35 -2.48
N TRP A 250 -1.28 -17.46 -3.33
CA TRP A 250 -2.06 -17.81 -4.51
C TRP A 250 -1.31 -17.39 -5.77
N GLY A 251 -1.16 -18.30 -6.71
CA GLY A 251 -0.38 -18.02 -7.91
C GLY A 251 1.13 -17.90 -7.67
N PRO A 252 1.90 -17.63 -8.74
CA PRO A 252 1.41 -17.49 -10.10
C PRO A 252 1.19 -18.87 -10.76
N SER A 253 0.10 -19.00 -11.50
CA SER A 253 -0.30 -20.24 -12.17
C SER A 253 0.66 -20.67 -13.29
N ASP A 254 1.41 -19.74 -13.88
CA ASP A 254 2.45 -20.02 -14.87
C ASP A 254 3.65 -20.79 -14.30
N LYS A 255 3.81 -20.77 -12.97
CA LYS A 255 4.76 -21.59 -12.21
C LYS A 255 4.11 -22.84 -11.60
N GLY A 256 2.87 -23.15 -11.98
CA GLY A 256 2.12 -24.30 -11.46
C GLY A 256 1.64 -24.12 -10.02
N VAL A 257 1.63 -22.90 -9.49
CA VAL A 257 1.16 -22.62 -8.13
C VAL A 257 -0.30 -22.20 -8.18
N THR A 258 -1.19 -22.99 -7.59
CA THR A 258 -2.59 -22.58 -7.39
C THR A 258 -2.77 -21.92 -6.03
N ARG A 259 -2.44 -22.67 -4.97
CA ARG A 259 -2.49 -22.28 -3.57
C ARG A 259 -1.43 -23.06 -2.80
N GLN A 260 -0.69 -22.41 -1.92
CA GLN A 260 0.23 -23.08 -0.99
C GLN A 260 0.40 -22.28 0.31
N ILE A 261 0.86 -22.95 1.36
CA ILE A 261 1.33 -22.28 2.58
C ILE A 261 2.85 -22.13 2.47
N ALA A 262 3.34 -20.93 2.78
CA ALA A 262 4.77 -20.63 2.84
C ALA A 262 5.07 -19.79 4.08
N SER A 263 6.31 -19.80 4.54
CA SER A 263 6.83 -18.76 5.43
C SER A 263 7.20 -17.53 4.61
N ARG A 264 7.10 -16.34 5.21
CA ARG A 264 7.60 -15.08 4.65
C ARG A 264 9.03 -15.21 4.12
N SER A 265 9.88 -15.96 4.82
CA SER A 265 11.29 -16.11 4.50
C SER A 265 11.56 -16.97 3.24
N GLU A 266 10.58 -17.73 2.76
CA GLU A 266 10.75 -18.65 1.64
C GLU A 266 10.56 -17.93 0.30
N GLU A 267 11.27 -18.41 -0.74
CA GLU A 267 11.10 -17.94 -2.12
C GLU A 267 9.65 -18.07 -2.59
N ALA A 268 8.96 -19.11 -2.13
CA ALA A 268 7.55 -19.37 -2.38
C ALA A 268 6.62 -18.21 -2.00
N SER A 269 7.02 -17.35 -1.05
CA SER A 269 6.25 -16.14 -0.70
C SER A 269 6.19 -15.12 -1.84
N GLY A 270 7.19 -15.10 -2.72
CA GLY A 270 7.35 -14.12 -3.78
C GLY A 270 7.68 -12.70 -3.27
N ARG A 271 8.37 -12.57 -2.13
CA ARG A 271 8.68 -11.28 -1.50
C ARG A 271 10.17 -11.15 -1.18
N LYS A 272 10.69 -9.91 -1.15
CA LYS A 272 12.13 -9.64 -0.95
C LYS A 272 12.46 -9.50 0.54
N VAL A 273 12.60 -10.62 1.24
CA VAL A 273 12.78 -10.66 2.71
C VAL A 273 13.96 -9.83 3.22
N ALA A 274 15.04 -9.75 2.43
CA ALA A 274 16.21 -8.91 2.75
C ALA A 274 15.87 -7.41 2.92
N PHE A 275 14.72 -6.95 2.42
CA PHE A 275 14.20 -5.61 2.64
C PHE A 275 14.06 -5.28 4.12
N PHE A 276 13.60 -6.22 4.95
CA PHE A 276 13.36 -5.95 6.38
C PHE A 276 14.66 -5.65 7.13
N ASP A 277 15.73 -6.42 6.88
CA ASP A 277 17.04 -6.16 7.49
C ASP A 277 17.64 -4.82 7.04
N ILE A 278 17.44 -4.47 5.76
CA ILE A 278 17.91 -3.20 5.19
C ILE A 278 17.10 -2.02 5.77
N MET A 279 15.79 -2.19 5.90
CA MET A 279 14.89 -1.20 6.51
C MET A 279 15.33 -0.89 7.94
N GLU A 280 15.58 -1.91 8.76
CA GLU A 280 16.09 -1.71 10.13
C GLU A 280 17.41 -0.94 10.14
N ALA A 281 18.37 -1.34 9.29
CA ALA A 281 19.64 -0.62 9.17
C ALA A 281 19.45 0.86 8.79
N LEU A 282 18.46 1.18 7.95
CA LEU A 282 18.15 2.55 7.51
C LEU A 282 17.36 3.37 8.54
N GLY A 283 17.01 2.80 9.70
CA GLY A 283 16.32 3.51 10.79
C GLY A 283 14.84 3.14 10.89
N GLY A 284 14.50 1.96 10.37
CA GLY A 284 13.15 1.41 10.40
C GLY A 284 12.22 2.07 9.39
N MET A 285 10.98 1.59 9.42
CA MET A 285 9.92 2.03 8.52
C MET A 285 9.66 3.55 8.54
N PRO A 286 9.67 4.25 9.71
CA PRO A 286 9.44 5.70 9.73
C PRO A 286 10.48 6.50 8.92
N ALA A 287 11.75 6.11 8.98
CA ALA A 287 12.81 6.77 8.23
C ALA A 287 12.64 6.58 6.71
N LEU A 288 12.29 5.37 6.28
CA LEU A 288 12.01 5.10 4.87
C LEU A 288 10.77 5.82 4.35
N PHE A 289 9.67 5.85 5.13
CA PHE A 289 8.48 6.62 4.76
C PHE A 289 8.78 8.11 4.62
N ALA A 290 9.51 8.69 5.58
CA ALA A 290 9.93 10.09 5.52
C ALA A 290 10.81 10.36 4.29
N SER A 291 11.76 9.47 3.98
CA SER A 291 12.63 9.60 2.82
C SER A 291 11.84 9.55 1.50
N TYR A 292 10.87 8.63 1.38
CA TYR A 292 10.06 8.53 0.18
C TYR A 292 9.12 9.72 0.04
N GLY A 293 8.52 10.19 1.14
CA GLY A 293 7.74 11.44 1.14
C GLY A 293 8.57 12.64 0.67
N ALA A 294 9.79 12.80 1.19
CA ALA A 294 10.70 13.85 0.77
C ALA A 294 11.14 13.70 -0.71
N PHE A 295 11.37 12.47 -1.18
CA PHE A 295 11.64 12.21 -2.59
C PHE A 295 10.47 12.67 -3.47
N LEU A 296 9.22 12.39 -3.06
CA LEU A 296 8.01 12.76 -3.80
C LEU A 296 7.75 14.27 -3.85
N SER A 297 8.12 15.00 -2.80
CA SER A 297 8.04 16.46 -2.76
C SER A 297 9.00 17.15 -3.75
N GLY A 298 9.99 16.42 -4.28
CA GLY A 298 11.02 16.96 -5.15
C GLY A 298 12.11 17.72 -4.38
N PRO A 299 13.20 18.13 -5.06
CA PRO A 299 13.98 19.29 -4.61
C PRO A 299 13.15 20.57 -4.63
#